data_AF-A0AAD6VG98-F1
#
_entry.id   AF-A0AAD6VG98-F1
#
_cell.length_a   1.000
_cell.length_b   1.000
_cell.length_c   1.000
_cell.angle_alpha   90.00
_cell.angle_beta   90.00
_cell.angle_gamma   90.00
#
_symmetry.space_group_name_H-M   'P 1'
#
loop_
_entity.id
_entity.type
_entity.pdbx_description
1 polymer ?
#
loop_
_entity_poly.entity_id
_entity_poly.type
_entity_poly.pdbx_seq_one_letter_code
_entity_poly.pdbx_strand_id
1 'polypeptide(L)'
;VQGEYVDFDSVSQALFGYRITNSDRWHQLWSLFASCGRFAFNKRGPEFDTYAEFIKGLFISTDLPHNVISCDKAIRTYLGTTTEYLFDDLHMFQRFQQAYLIPGGIHY
;
A
#
# COMPACT_ATOMS: atom_id res chain seq x y z
N VAL A 1 -1.95 -19.58 13.07
CA VAL A 1 -2.39 -18.19 13.32
C VAL A 1 -2.64 -17.59 11.95
N GLN A 2 -3.91 -17.43 11.54
CA GLN A 2 -4.20 -16.68 10.32
C GLN A 2 -3.68 -15.25 10.57
N GLY A 3 -2.74 -14.81 9.74
CA GLY A 3 -2.17 -13.47 9.84
C GLY A 3 -3.29 -12.48 9.59
N GLU A 4 -3.82 -11.87 10.65
CA GLU A 4 -4.73 -10.74 10.51
C GLU A 4 -3.98 -9.65 9.74
N TYR A 5 -4.47 -9.36 8.54
CA TYR A 5 -4.00 -8.23 7.78
C TYR A 5 -4.27 -6.97 8.61
N VAL A 6 -3.18 -6.33 9.03
CA VAL A 6 -3.28 -5.06 9.74
C VAL A 6 -3.59 -3.97 8.73
N ASP A 7 -4.85 -3.54 8.71
CA ASP A 7 -5.32 -2.46 7.85
C ASP A 7 -4.66 -1.14 8.22
N PHE A 8 -3.96 -0.52 7.26
CA PHE A 8 -3.31 0.78 7.45
C PHE A 8 -4.27 1.85 7.95
N ASP A 9 -5.52 1.85 7.50
CA ASP A 9 -6.51 2.79 8.03
C ASP A 9 -6.78 2.58 9.52
N SER A 10 -6.80 1.32 9.97
CA SER A 10 -7.00 0.99 11.38
C SER A 10 -5.79 1.43 12.22
N VAL A 11 -4.57 1.23 11.71
CA VAL A 11 -3.34 1.69 12.37
C VAL A 11 -3.29 3.22 12.43
N SER A 12 -3.60 3.89 11.31
CA SER A 12 -3.62 5.35 11.23
C SER A 12 -4.60 5.95 12.21
N GLN A 13 -5.82 5.39 12.27
CA GLN A 13 -6.85 5.84 13.19
C GLN A 13 -6.45 5.62 14.65
N ALA A 14 -5.81 4.49 14.96
CA ALA A 14 -5.39 4.17 16.33
C ALA A 14 -4.21 5.02 16.82
N LEU A 15 -3.21 5.27 15.95
CA LEU A 15 -1.99 5.97 16.32
C LEU A 15 -2.10 7.50 16.20
N PHE A 16 -2.84 7.98 15.20
CA PHE A 16 -2.85 9.40 14.84
C PHE A 16 -4.24 10.03 14.82
N GLY A 17 -5.30 9.25 15.02
CA GLY A 17 -6.67 9.76 15.08
C GLY A 17 -7.24 10.22 13.74
N TYR A 18 -6.58 9.91 12.60
CA TYR A 18 -7.05 10.28 11.28
C TYR A 18 -7.08 9.11 10.28
N ARG A 19 -7.94 9.25 9.27
CA ARG A 19 -8.00 8.37 8.09
C ARG A 19 -7.08 8.82 6.98
N ILE A 20 -6.61 7.87 6.19
CA ILE A 20 -5.81 8.15 4.99
C ILE A 20 -6.79 8.59 3.89
N THR A 21 -6.65 9.84 3.44
CA THR A 21 -7.55 10.43 2.43
C THR A 21 -6.81 11.06 1.27
N ASN A 22 -5.48 11.13 1.35
CA ASN A 22 -4.62 11.77 0.36
C ASN A 22 -3.20 11.18 0.42
N SER A 23 -2.37 11.60 -0.54
CA SER A 23 -0.98 11.18 -0.67
C SER A 23 -0.13 11.53 0.57
N ASP A 24 -0.26 12.74 1.12
CA ASP A 24 0.56 13.18 2.26
C ASP A 24 0.35 12.30 3.49
N ARG A 25 -0.90 12.03 3.85
CA ARG A 25 -1.24 11.15 4.98
C ARG A 25 -0.77 9.73 4.74
N TRP A 26 -0.92 9.24 3.51
CA TRP A 26 -0.43 7.92 3.13
C TRP A 26 1.10 7.84 3.29
N HIS A 27 1.83 8.86 2.82
CA HIS A 27 3.29 8.89 2.87
C HIS A 27 3.84 8.95 4.30
N GLN A 28 3.20 9.75 5.17
CA GLN A 28 3.56 9.82 6.59
C GLN A 28 3.45 8.44 7.26
N LEU A 29 2.34 7.74 7.03
CA LEU A 29 2.11 6.43 7.63
C LEU A 29 3.02 5.36 7.03
N TRP A 30 3.18 5.33 5.70
CA TRP A 30 4.08 4.40 5.03
C TRP A 30 5.52 4.56 5.52
N SER A 31 5.98 5.79 5.74
CA SER A 31 7.34 6.05 6.23
C SER A 31 7.58 5.44 7.62
N LEU A 32 6.59 5.49 8.50
CA LEU A 32 6.64 4.85 9.82
C LEU A 32 6.64 3.32 9.70
N PHE A 33 5.73 2.78 8.89
CA PHE A 33 5.65 1.35 8.63
C PHE A 33 6.97 0.81 8.04
N ALA A 34 7.51 1.48 7.02
CA ALA A 34 8.78 1.12 6.40
C ALA A 34 9.96 1.23 7.37
N SER A 35 9.94 2.20 8.30
CA SER A 35 10.99 2.32 9.34
C SER A 35 10.95 1.13 10.31
N CYS A 36 9.76 0.74 10.78
CA CYS A 36 9.59 -0.47 11.58
C CYS A 36 9.97 -1.74 10.79
N GLY A 37 9.57 -1.81 9.53
CA GLY A 37 9.90 -2.91 8.61
C GLY A 37 11.41 -3.05 8.40
N ARG A 38 12.13 -1.95 8.20
CA ARG A 38 13.61 -1.93 8.10
C ARG A 38 14.28 -2.33 9.40
N PHE A 39 13.76 -1.89 10.54
CA PHE A 39 14.26 -2.30 11.85
C PHE A 39 14.16 -3.84 12.03
N ALA A 40 13.02 -4.42 11.67
CA ALA A 40 12.81 -5.87 11.74
C ALA A 40 13.54 -6.65 10.63
N PHE A 41 13.66 -6.08 9.43
CA PHE A 41 14.15 -6.71 8.21
C PHE A 41 15.14 -5.82 7.45
N ASN A 42 16.32 -5.61 8.03
CA ASN A 42 17.31 -4.65 7.52
C ASN A 42 17.66 -4.83 6.02
N LYS A 43 17.72 -6.08 5.54
CA LYS A 43 18.06 -6.37 4.13
C LYS A 43 16.93 -6.08 3.13
N ARG A 44 15.70 -5.85 3.60
CA ARG A 44 14.50 -5.61 2.78
C ARG A 44 14.18 -4.12 2.60
N GLY A 45 15.05 -3.23 3.06
CA GLY A 45 14.89 -1.77 2.92
C GLY A 45 14.52 -1.29 1.50
N PRO A 46 15.25 -1.72 0.45
CA PRO A 46 14.98 -1.31 -0.93
C PRO A 46 13.58 -1.69 -1.44
N GLU A 47 13.00 -2.76 -0.90
CA GLU A 47 11.65 -3.24 -1.23
C GLU A 47 10.60 -2.19 -0.85
N PHE A 48 10.74 -1.61 0.35
CA PHE A 48 9.83 -0.57 0.85
C PHE A 48 9.96 0.75 0.09
N ASP A 49 11.16 1.09 -0.37
CA ASP A 49 11.41 2.28 -1.19
C ASP A 49 10.81 2.13 -2.58
N THR A 50 11.02 0.97 -3.21
CA THR A 50 10.45 0.64 -4.52
C THR A 50 8.94 0.74 -4.51
N TYR A 51 8.29 0.20 -3.47
CA TYR A 51 6.85 0.29 -3.31
C TYR A 51 6.36 1.71 -3.01
N ALA A 52 7.10 2.48 -2.20
CA ALA A 52 6.77 3.87 -1.93
C ALA A 52 6.73 4.70 -3.21
N GLU A 53 7.75 4.57 -4.05
CA GLU A 53 7.82 5.28 -5.33
C GLU A 53 6.74 4.83 -6.31
N PHE A 54 6.42 3.54 -6.32
CA PHE A 54 5.30 3.02 -7.09
C PHE A 54 3.96 3.70 -6.70
N ILE A 55 3.59 3.69 -5.42
CA ILE A 55 2.33 4.30 -4.97
C ILE A 55 2.32 5.82 -5.14
N LYS A 56 3.46 6.50 -4.91
CA LYS A 56 3.60 7.94 -5.24
C LYS A 56 3.34 8.21 -6.72
N GLY A 57 3.90 7.38 -7.60
CA GLY A 57 3.65 7.45 -9.05
C GLY A 57 2.16 7.33 -9.37
N LEU A 58 1.43 6.44 -8.68
CA LEU A 58 -0.02 6.32 -8.85
C LEU A 58 -0.74 7.61 -8.43
N PHE A 59 -0.41 8.19 -7.26
CA PHE A 59 -0.97 9.48 -6.83
C PHE A 59 -0.68 10.63 -7.80
N ILE A 60 0.46 10.60 -8.50
CA ILE A 60 0.79 11.60 -9.52
C ILE A 60 -0.02 11.38 -10.81
N SER A 61 -0.30 10.12 -11.15
CA SER A 61 -0.99 9.74 -12.39
C SER A 61 -2.51 9.87 -12.36
N THR A 62 -3.12 10.14 -11.20
CA THR A 62 -4.58 10.23 -11.06
C THR A 62 -5.03 11.32 -10.09
N ASP A 63 -6.14 11.98 -10.43
CA ASP A 63 -6.80 12.96 -9.56
C ASP A 63 -7.76 12.30 -8.53
N LEU A 64 -7.80 10.96 -8.48
CA LEU A 64 -8.70 10.20 -7.61
C LEU A 64 -7.91 9.51 -6.49
N PRO A 65 -7.52 10.23 -5.42
CA PRO A 65 -6.68 9.68 -4.36
C PRO A 65 -7.32 8.48 -3.64
N HIS A 66 -8.65 8.43 -3.56
CA HIS A 66 -9.38 7.31 -2.97
C HIS A 66 -9.20 6.00 -3.77
N ASN A 67 -9.04 6.08 -5.09
CA ASN A 67 -8.78 4.92 -5.93
C ASN A 67 -7.37 4.38 -5.72
N VAL A 68 -6.38 5.27 -5.55
CA VAL A 68 -5.00 4.87 -5.21
C VAL A 68 -4.96 4.20 -3.84
N ILE A 69 -5.64 4.77 -2.84
CA ILE A 69 -5.72 4.19 -1.48
C ILE A 69 -6.39 2.81 -1.51
N SER A 70 -7.45 2.65 -2.31
CA SER A 70 -8.13 1.35 -2.47
C SER A 70 -7.23 0.33 -3.18
N CYS A 71 -6.50 0.74 -4.20
CA CYS A 71 -5.50 -0.07 -4.90
C CYS A 71 -4.38 -0.54 -3.95
N ASP A 72 -3.77 0.39 -3.20
CA ASP A 72 -2.76 0.11 -2.18
C ASP A 72 -3.29 -0.87 -1.12
N LYS A 73 -4.52 -0.64 -0.62
CA LYS A 73 -5.16 -1.54 0.34
C LYS A 73 -5.28 -2.96 -0.21
N ALA A 74 -5.76 -3.11 -1.46
CA ALA A 74 -5.90 -4.41 -2.09
C ALA A 74 -4.55 -5.11 -2.28
N ILE A 75 -3.50 -4.37 -2.70
CA ILE A 75 -2.14 -4.92 -2.83
C ILE A 75 -1.62 -5.41 -1.48
N ARG A 76 -1.68 -4.57 -0.44
CA ARG A 76 -1.18 -4.93 0.89
C ARG A 76 -1.97 -6.08 1.50
N THR A 77 -3.29 -6.15 1.31
CA THR A 77 -4.09 -7.32 1.71
C THR A 77 -3.62 -8.57 1.00
N TYR A 78 -3.40 -8.51 -0.32
CA TYR A 78 -2.88 -9.64 -1.07
C TYR A 78 -1.52 -10.10 -0.55
N LEU A 79 -0.56 -9.18 -0.39
CA LEU A 79 0.76 -9.46 0.18
C LEU A 79 0.70 -10.01 1.61
N GLY A 80 -0.30 -9.61 2.41
CA GLY A 80 -0.54 -10.17 3.75
C GLY A 80 -1.07 -11.61 3.73
N THR A 81 -1.67 -12.05 2.61
CA THR A 81 -2.24 -13.39 2.44
C THR A 81 -1.34 -14.39 1.73
N THR A 82 -0.24 -13.93 1.13
CA THR A 82 0.71 -14.77 0.38
C THR A 82 2.14 -14.55 0.88
N THR A 83 2.96 -15.60 0.81
CA THR A 83 4.41 -15.51 1.09
C THR A 83 5.24 -15.54 -0.19
N GLU A 84 4.59 -15.61 -1.36
CA GLU A 84 5.26 -15.81 -2.65
C GLU A 84 5.77 -14.50 -3.28
N TYR A 85 5.22 -13.37 -2.84
CA TYR A 85 5.47 -12.08 -3.48
C TYR A 85 5.92 -11.03 -2.45
N LEU A 86 6.73 -10.11 -2.95
CA LEU A 86 7.34 -9.02 -2.22
C LEU A 86 6.78 -7.67 -2.69
N PHE A 87 7.05 -6.61 -1.94
CA PHE A 87 6.66 -5.24 -2.23
C PHE A 87 7.32 -4.68 -3.51
N ASP A 88 8.43 -5.26 -3.98
CA ASP A 88 9.12 -4.89 -5.23
C ASP A 88 8.70 -5.72 -6.45
N ASP A 89 7.81 -6.70 -6.29
CA ASP A 89 7.21 -7.48 -7.40
C ASP A 89 6.11 -6.69 -8.13
N LEU A 90 6.42 -5.45 -8.55
CA LEU A 90 5.46 -4.48 -9.07
C LEU A 90 4.63 -4.99 -10.26
N HIS A 91 5.22 -5.87 -11.08
CA HIS A 91 4.56 -6.48 -12.23
C HIS A 91 3.30 -7.28 -11.84
N MET A 92 3.26 -7.85 -10.63
CA MET A 92 2.10 -8.57 -10.11
C MET A 92 0.95 -7.63 -9.72
N PHE A 93 1.21 -6.34 -9.57
CA PHE A 93 0.23 -5.37 -9.10
C PHE A 93 -0.62 -4.75 -10.22
N GLN A 94 -0.32 -5.07 -11.48
CA GLN A 94 -1.05 -4.53 -12.63
C GLN A 94 -2.56 -4.84 -12.57
N ARG A 95 -2.94 -6.02 -12.07
CA ARG A 95 -4.35 -6.40 -11.90
C ARG A 95 -5.10 -5.50 -10.92
N PHE A 96 -4.44 -5.00 -9.86
CA PHE A 96 -5.05 -4.09 -8.91
C PHE A 96 -5.18 -2.69 -9.51
N GLN A 97 -4.19 -2.25 -10.28
CA GLN A 97 -4.29 -0.99 -11.03
C GLN A 97 -5.47 -1.03 -12.01
N GLN A 98 -5.66 -2.14 -12.73
CA GLN A 98 -6.80 -2.31 -13.63
C GLN A 98 -8.15 -2.28 -12.91
N ALA A 99 -8.23 -2.88 -11.73
CA ALA A 99 -9.47 -2.93 -10.94
C ALA A 99 -9.85 -1.57 -10.35
N TYR A 100 -8.86 -0.78 -9.89
CA TYR A 100 -9.13 0.42 -9.08
C TYR A 100 -8.84 1.75 -9.80
N LEU A 101 -7.93 1.78 -10.77
CA LEU A 101 -7.48 3.04 -11.39
C LEU A 101 -8.05 3.26 -12.81
N ILE A 102 -8.55 2.21 -13.46
CA ILE A 102 -9.14 2.33 -14.80
C ILE A 102 -10.66 2.53 -14.67
N PRO A 103 -11.23 3.55 -15.35
CA PRO A 103 -12.69 3.72 -15.39
C PRO A 103 -13.38 2.47 -15.93
N GLY A 104 -14.32 1.91 -15.16
CA GLY A 104 -15.01 0.65 -15.49
C GLY A 104 -14.31 -0.63 -15.03
N GLY A 105 -13.24 -0.52 -14.23
CA GLY A 105 -12.62 -1.65 -13.54
C GLY A 105 -13.62 -2.40 -12.64
N ILE A 106 -13.44 -3.70 -12.49
CA ILE A 106 -14.25 -4.54 -11.60
C ILE A 106 -13.69 -4.42 -10.19
N HIS A 107 -14.47 -3.82 -9.29
CA HIS A 107 -14.18 -3.82 -7.85
C HIS A 107 -14.58 -5.20 -7.29
N TYR A 108 -13.61 -5.94 -6.76
CA TYR A 108 -13.84 -7.21 -6.05
C TYR A 108 -13.80 -6.99 -4.54
#